data_AF-A0A7S0IT23-F1
#
_entry.id   AF-A0A7S0IT23-F1
#
_cell.length_a   1.000
_cell.length_b   1.000
_cell.length_c   1.000
_cell.angle_alpha   90.00
_cell.angle_beta   90.00
_cell.angle_gamma   90.00
#
_symmetry.space_group_name_H-M   'P 1'
#
loop_
_entity.id
_entity.type
_entity.pdbx_description
1 polymer ?
#
loop_
_entity_poly.entity_id
_entity_poly.type
_entity_poly.pdbx_seq_one_letter_code
_entity_poly.pdbx_strand_id
1 'polypeptide(L)'
;LLQLRGSVGGNAAGGIELVRPGFVALLPTGAIAIADNHKVRLLSADGTRVLSTLDAAGEEPAPEGHSGLRGLYHPMGLATDGRVIWVADRSNHCVQGLRLSDGRRVSVSARGGQAHGVWGPYGLAHSDDRLFAADSNNDRIVVFHAPTLRVQQTFGGSGSMDGEFDRPRGVATHAAEL
;
A
#
# COMPACT_ATOMS: atom_id res chain seq x y z
N LEU A 1 17.58 5.36 30.05
CA LEU A 1 16.65 6.47 29.76
C LEU A 1 16.81 6.87 28.30
N LEU A 2 15.87 6.51 27.44
CA LEU A 2 15.89 6.92 26.03
C LEU A 2 15.16 8.28 25.95
N GLN A 3 15.89 9.36 25.63
CA GLN A 3 15.26 10.65 25.39
C GLN A 3 14.58 10.62 24.01
N LEU A 4 13.26 10.50 24.01
CA LEU A 4 12.43 10.83 22.85
C LEU A 4 12.49 12.35 22.63
N ARG A 5 13.30 12.79 21.65
CA ARG A 5 13.21 14.15 21.12
C ARG A 5 12.15 14.17 20.01
N GLY A 6 10.88 14.23 20.40
CA GLY A 6 9.81 14.57 19.48
C GLY A 6 9.72 16.09 19.34
N SER A 7 9.83 16.61 18.12
CA SER A 7 9.24 17.92 17.82
C SER A 7 7.75 17.71 17.55
N VAL A 8 6.92 18.25 18.44
CA VAL A 8 5.49 18.44 18.19
C VAL A 8 5.36 19.55 17.15
N GLY A 9 4.43 19.35 16.21
CA GLY A 9 4.18 20.17 15.03
C GLY A 9 4.53 21.66 15.15
N GLY A 10 5.34 22.08 14.20
CA GLY A 10 5.58 23.47 13.83
C GLY A 10 6.28 23.44 12.49
N ASN A 11 5.98 24.39 11.61
CA ASN A 11 6.78 24.66 10.41
C ASN A 11 8.21 24.99 10.84
N ALA A 12 9.01 23.96 11.13
CA ALA A 12 10.43 24.09 11.19
C ALA A 12 10.85 24.37 9.75
N ALA A 13 11.34 25.58 9.49
CA ALA A 13 12.00 25.90 8.24
C ALA A 13 13.13 24.87 8.03
N GLY A 14 12.89 23.87 7.18
CA GLY A 14 13.77 22.72 6.94
C GLY A 14 13.19 21.33 7.27
N GLY A 15 11.96 21.21 7.76
CA GLY A 15 11.30 19.93 8.00
C GLY A 15 10.78 19.26 6.73
N ILE A 16 10.64 17.92 6.74
CA ILE A 16 10.02 17.18 5.63
C ILE A 16 8.51 17.46 5.65
N GLU A 17 8.03 18.12 4.60
CA GLU A 17 6.60 18.42 4.43
C GLU A 17 5.86 17.20 3.82
N LEU A 18 5.00 16.60 4.64
CA LEU A 18 4.02 15.60 4.22
C LEU A 18 2.70 16.31 3.87
N VAL A 19 2.05 15.90 2.78
CA VAL A 19 0.86 16.61 2.25
C VAL A 19 -0.43 15.96 2.76
N ARG A 20 -0.54 14.64 2.57
CA ARG A 20 -1.64 13.78 3.02
C ARG A 20 -1.11 12.39 3.34
N PRO A 21 -0.36 12.24 4.45
CA PRO A 21 0.14 10.92 4.85
C PRO A 21 -1.04 10.02 5.25
N GLY A 22 -1.17 8.86 4.60
CA GLY A 22 -2.25 7.91 4.83
C GLY A 22 -1.83 6.69 5.67
N PHE A 23 -0.59 6.23 5.49
CA PHE A 23 -0.07 5.03 6.17
C PHE A 23 1.46 5.06 6.24
N VAL A 24 2.01 4.25 7.14
CA VAL A 24 3.45 4.09 7.34
C VAL A 24 3.81 2.61 7.42
N ALA A 25 4.93 2.23 6.83
CA ALA A 25 5.51 0.89 6.94
C ALA A 25 7.02 0.99 7.16
N LEU A 26 7.57 0.04 7.91
CA LEU A 26 9.03 -0.11 8.04
C LEU A 26 9.54 -1.00 6.92
N LEU A 27 10.62 -0.57 6.27
CA LEU A 27 11.35 -1.40 5.33
C LEU A 27 12.37 -2.27 6.08
N PRO A 28 12.76 -3.45 5.55
CA PRO A 28 13.80 -4.28 6.16
C PRO A 28 15.15 -3.57 6.34
N THR A 29 15.40 -2.51 5.57
CA THR A 29 16.58 -1.64 5.69
C THR A 29 16.54 -0.72 6.91
N GLY A 30 15.41 -0.65 7.63
CA GLY A 30 15.14 0.31 8.70
C GLY A 30 14.60 1.66 8.23
N ALA A 31 14.52 1.90 6.91
CA ALA A 31 13.89 3.09 6.36
C ALA A 31 12.37 3.09 6.59
N ILE A 32 11.77 4.28 6.64
CA ILE A 32 10.33 4.47 6.84
C ILE A 32 9.69 4.76 5.48
N ALA A 33 8.74 3.93 5.04
CA ALA A 33 7.91 4.21 3.88
C ALA A 33 6.60 4.87 4.31
N ILE A 34 6.24 6.00 3.67
CA ILE A 34 5.01 6.75 3.97
C ILE A 34 4.21 6.90 2.68
N ALA A 35 2.97 6.44 2.67
CA ALA A 35 2.01 6.75 1.61
C ALA A 35 1.57 8.20 1.80
N ASP A 36 1.89 9.08 0.86
CA ASP A 36 1.66 10.52 0.98
C ASP A 36 1.11 11.11 -0.32
N ASN A 37 -0.17 11.47 -0.33
CA ASN A 37 -0.87 12.10 -1.44
C ASN A 37 -0.86 11.35 -2.80
N HIS A 38 0.19 11.48 -3.61
CA HIS A 38 0.33 10.84 -4.94
C HIS A 38 1.64 10.05 -5.05
N LYS A 39 2.26 9.74 -3.92
CA LYS A 39 3.57 9.10 -3.86
C LYS A 39 3.72 8.26 -2.60
N VAL A 40 4.72 7.40 -2.60
CA VAL A 40 5.32 6.82 -1.42
C VAL A 40 6.66 7.52 -1.18
N ARG A 41 6.85 8.09 0.00
CA ARG A 41 8.14 8.68 0.41
C ARG A 41 8.90 7.67 1.24
N LEU A 42 10.18 7.48 0.95
CA LEU A 42 11.09 6.71 1.79
C LEU A 42 11.92 7.68 2.60
N LEU A 43 11.89 7.56 3.92
CA LEU A 43 12.62 8.40 4.86
C LEU A 43 13.69 7.59 5.59
N SER A 44 14.71 8.28 6.09
CA SER A 44 15.66 7.69 7.03
C SER A 44 14.96 7.15 8.27
N ALA A 45 15.60 6.21 8.97
CA ALA A 45 15.03 5.54 10.14
C ALA A 45 14.65 6.50 11.28
N ASP A 46 15.32 7.66 11.36
CA ASP A 46 15.04 8.73 12.30
C ASP A 46 13.96 9.72 11.80
N GLY A 47 13.43 9.51 10.59
CA GLY A 47 12.40 10.35 9.97
C GLY A 47 12.87 11.74 9.53
N THR A 48 14.18 12.00 9.51
CA THR A 48 14.72 13.36 9.30
C THR A 48 15.06 13.68 7.84
N ARG A 49 15.27 12.67 6.99
CA ARG A 49 15.67 12.86 5.59
C ARG A 49 14.83 12.03 4.63
N VAL A 50 14.41 12.62 3.51
CA VAL A 50 13.85 11.87 2.37
C VAL A 50 14.98 11.17 1.63
N LEU A 51 14.92 9.84 1.57
CA LEU A 51 15.87 8.99 0.85
C LEU A 51 15.46 8.78 -0.61
N SER A 52 14.16 8.62 -0.86
CA SER A 52 13.61 8.39 -2.20
C SER A 52 12.11 8.73 -2.25
N THR A 53 11.57 8.79 -3.46
CA THR A 53 10.15 8.99 -3.74
C THR A 53 9.72 8.05 -4.87
N LEU A 54 8.64 7.31 -4.65
CA LEU A 54 8.05 6.38 -5.61
C LEU A 54 6.66 6.89 -5.95
N ASP A 55 6.37 7.23 -7.20
CA ASP A 55 5.09 7.77 -7.64
C ASP A 55 4.39 6.87 -8.67
N ALA A 56 5.00 5.73 -8.98
CA ALA A 56 4.59 4.83 -10.04
C ALA A 56 4.53 5.51 -11.42
N ALA A 57 5.29 6.58 -11.64
CA ALA A 57 5.37 7.26 -12.93
C ALA A 57 6.15 6.40 -13.94
N GLY A 58 5.48 6.07 -15.05
CA GLY A 58 6.07 5.31 -16.15
C GLY A 58 5.01 4.93 -17.17
N GLU A 59 5.32 5.10 -18.45
CA GLU A 59 4.55 4.55 -19.56
C GLU A 59 4.97 3.09 -19.77
N GLU A 60 4.39 2.14 -19.05
CA GLU A 60 4.35 0.75 -19.50
C GLU A 60 2.88 0.31 -19.60
N PRO A 61 2.52 -0.46 -20.64
CA PRO A 61 1.17 -0.94 -20.82
C PRO A 61 0.85 -1.79 -19.59
N ALA A 62 -0.16 -1.36 -18.84
CA ALA A 62 -0.70 -2.24 -17.83
C ALA A 62 -1.04 -3.59 -18.51
N PRO A 63 -0.84 -4.73 -17.83
CA PRO A 63 -1.29 -6.03 -18.35
C PRO A 63 -2.72 -5.90 -18.87
N GLU A 64 -3.01 -6.54 -20.00
CA GLU A 64 -4.16 -6.31 -20.88
C GLU A 64 -5.40 -5.69 -20.18
N GLY A 65 -5.80 -4.49 -20.62
CA GLY A 65 -7.06 -3.86 -20.21
C GLY A 65 -7.00 -2.73 -19.17
N HIS A 66 -5.82 -2.21 -18.77
CA HIS A 66 -5.74 -1.10 -17.80
C HIS A 66 -5.04 0.18 -18.31
N SER A 67 -5.36 0.61 -19.53
CA SER A 67 -4.90 1.91 -20.05
C SER A 67 -5.32 3.08 -19.12
N GLY A 68 -4.41 4.06 -18.92
CA GLY A 68 -4.72 5.33 -18.24
C GLY A 68 -4.17 5.53 -16.82
N LEU A 69 -3.48 4.57 -16.22
CA LEU A 69 -2.85 4.77 -14.89
C LEU A 69 -1.52 5.54 -14.98
N ARG A 70 -1.56 6.85 -14.75
CA ARG A 70 -0.38 7.75 -14.82
C ARG A 70 0.53 7.72 -13.58
N GLY A 71 0.08 7.17 -12.45
CA GLY A 71 0.83 7.13 -11.18
C GLY A 71 -0.07 6.71 -10.01
N LEU A 72 0.38 6.95 -8.77
CA LEU A 72 -0.43 6.73 -7.56
C LEU A 72 -1.45 7.85 -7.35
N TYR A 73 -2.63 7.52 -6.81
CA TYR A 73 -3.69 8.49 -6.53
C TYR A 73 -4.37 8.22 -5.17
N HIS A 74 -3.95 8.98 -4.16
CA HIS A 74 -4.34 8.82 -2.75
C HIS A 74 -4.03 7.40 -2.22
N PRO A 75 -2.75 6.98 -2.22
CA PRO A 75 -2.37 5.69 -1.67
C PRO A 75 -2.64 5.66 -0.16
N MET A 76 -3.10 4.50 0.32
CA MET A 76 -3.36 4.22 1.73
C MET A 76 -2.36 3.19 2.25
N GLY A 77 -2.73 1.92 2.33
CA GLY A 77 -1.89 0.87 2.91
C GLY A 77 -0.65 0.53 2.09
N LEU A 78 0.37 0.07 2.82
CA LEU A 78 1.66 -0.36 2.28
C LEU A 78 2.01 -1.74 2.84
N ALA A 79 2.57 -2.60 2.01
CA ALA A 79 3.21 -3.86 2.41
C ALA A 79 4.44 -4.12 1.53
N THR A 80 5.41 -4.91 2.00
CA THR A 80 6.64 -5.14 1.25
C THR A 80 7.28 -6.49 1.57
N ASP A 81 8.00 -7.05 0.60
CA ASP A 81 8.90 -8.19 0.75
C ASP A 81 10.39 -7.75 0.80
N GLY A 82 10.65 -6.44 0.86
CA GLY A 82 11.98 -5.84 0.80
C GLY A 82 12.52 -5.59 -0.61
N ARG A 83 11.85 -6.07 -1.67
CA ARG A 83 12.19 -5.83 -3.08
C ARG A 83 11.10 -5.05 -3.81
N VAL A 84 9.84 -5.38 -3.54
CA VAL A 84 8.64 -4.74 -4.03
C VAL A 84 7.90 -4.13 -2.85
N ILE A 85 7.37 -2.93 -3.04
CA ILE A 85 6.38 -2.34 -2.15
C ILE A 85 5.04 -2.33 -2.86
N TRP A 86 4.06 -3.00 -2.26
CA TRP A 86 2.68 -2.96 -2.70
C TRP A 86 1.97 -1.80 -2.03
N VAL A 87 1.16 -1.12 -2.84
CA VAL A 87 0.47 0.11 -2.46
C VAL A 87 -1.01 -0.09 -2.74
N ALA A 88 -1.85 0.08 -1.72
CA ALA A 88 -3.29 0.18 -1.90
C ALA A 88 -3.59 1.57 -2.46
N ASP A 89 -3.77 1.64 -3.77
CA ASP A 89 -3.99 2.87 -4.49
C ASP A 89 -5.49 3.20 -4.52
N ARG A 90 -5.94 3.77 -3.41
CA ARG A 90 -7.36 3.85 -3.04
C ARG A 90 -8.21 4.51 -4.12
N SER A 91 -7.81 5.68 -4.63
CA SER A 91 -8.63 6.42 -5.59
C SER A 91 -8.46 5.94 -7.03
N ASN A 92 -7.43 5.15 -7.33
CA ASN A 92 -7.35 4.41 -8.58
C ASN A 92 -8.07 3.05 -8.54
N HIS A 93 -8.57 2.66 -7.36
CA HIS A 93 -9.27 1.41 -7.10
C HIS A 93 -8.44 0.19 -7.50
N CYS A 94 -7.16 0.17 -7.18
CA CYS A 94 -6.28 -0.97 -7.42
C CYS A 94 -5.24 -1.13 -6.32
N VAL A 95 -4.55 -2.27 -6.36
CA VAL A 95 -3.26 -2.46 -5.72
C VAL A 95 -2.18 -2.37 -6.78
N GLN A 96 -1.12 -1.62 -6.51
CA GLN A 96 0.05 -1.52 -7.41
C GLN A 96 1.30 -2.05 -6.69
N GLY A 97 2.07 -2.91 -7.35
CA GLY A 97 3.40 -3.33 -6.90
C GLY A 97 4.48 -2.47 -7.56
N LEU A 98 5.31 -1.81 -6.76
CA LEU A 98 6.41 -0.96 -7.22
C LEU A 98 7.74 -1.58 -6.78
N ARG A 99 8.70 -1.66 -7.69
CA ARG A 99 10.06 -2.06 -7.33
C ARG A 99 10.68 -1.00 -6.44
N LEU A 100 11.18 -1.39 -5.28
CA LEU A 100 11.73 -0.46 -4.29
C LEU A 100 12.98 0.28 -4.77
N SER A 101 13.77 -0.32 -5.67
CA SER A 101 15.04 0.25 -6.13
C SER A 101 14.90 1.46 -7.04
N ASP A 102 13.84 1.51 -7.85
CA ASP A 102 13.67 2.52 -8.90
C ASP A 102 12.23 3.07 -9.00
N GLY A 103 11.29 2.57 -8.20
CA GLY A 103 9.88 2.98 -8.21
C GLY A 103 9.08 2.47 -9.41
N ARG A 104 9.68 1.66 -10.29
CA ARG A 104 8.99 1.14 -11.47
C ARG A 104 7.86 0.22 -11.05
N ARG A 105 6.69 0.40 -11.67
CA ARG A 105 5.55 -0.50 -11.51
C ARG A 105 5.87 -1.87 -12.10
N VAL A 106 5.72 -2.93 -11.30
CA VAL A 106 5.96 -4.32 -11.70
C VAL A 106 4.69 -5.15 -11.75
N SER A 107 3.63 -4.72 -11.07
CA SER A 107 2.33 -5.39 -11.09
C SER A 107 1.19 -4.41 -10.77
N VAL A 108 -0.01 -4.75 -11.22
CA VAL A 108 -1.26 -4.04 -10.88
C VAL A 108 -2.41 -5.05 -10.81
N SER A 109 -3.27 -4.90 -9.81
CA SER A 109 -4.49 -5.70 -9.70
C SER A 109 -5.54 -5.25 -10.71
N ALA A 110 -6.56 -6.08 -10.93
CA ALA A 110 -7.81 -5.62 -11.52
C ALA A 110 -8.38 -4.43 -10.72
N ARG A 111 -8.98 -3.47 -11.44
CA ARG A 111 -9.53 -2.22 -10.92
C ARG A 111 -11.01 -2.31 -10.60
N GLY A 112 -11.50 -1.39 -9.78
CA GLY A 112 -12.93 -1.20 -9.53
C GLY A 112 -13.74 -1.15 -10.83
N GLY A 113 -14.81 -1.93 -10.92
CA GLY A 113 -15.64 -2.07 -12.11
C GLY A 113 -15.17 -3.16 -13.10
N GLN A 114 -14.00 -3.76 -12.89
CA GLN A 114 -13.55 -4.95 -13.64
C GLN A 114 -13.89 -6.24 -12.88
N ALA A 115 -13.93 -7.36 -13.60
CA ALA A 115 -14.06 -8.68 -12.99
C ALA A 115 -12.89 -8.92 -12.02
N HIS A 116 -13.21 -9.37 -10.80
CA HIS A 116 -12.24 -9.56 -9.71
C HIS A 116 -11.49 -8.28 -9.28
N GLY A 117 -12.00 -7.10 -9.63
CA GLY A 117 -11.45 -5.82 -9.22
C GLY A 117 -11.66 -5.52 -7.73
N VAL A 118 -10.79 -4.67 -7.19
CA VAL A 118 -10.96 -4.09 -5.85
C VAL A 118 -11.52 -2.68 -5.94
N TRP A 119 -12.24 -2.24 -4.93
CA TRP A 119 -12.81 -0.90 -4.85
C TRP A 119 -12.39 -0.20 -3.55
N GLY A 120 -11.50 0.80 -3.70
CA GLY A 120 -11.07 1.63 -2.59
C GLY A 120 -10.32 0.84 -1.51
N PRO A 121 -9.27 0.07 -1.87
CA PRO A 121 -8.53 -0.72 -0.89
C PRO A 121 -7.86 0.19 0.16
N TYR A 122 -7.75 -0.32 1.39
CA TYR A 122 -7.06 0.36 2.50
C TYR A 122 -5.80 -0.40 2.94
N GLY A 123 -5.89 -1.25 3.95
CA GLY A 123 -4.75 -1.95 4.53
C GLY A 123 -4.27 -3.08 3.64
N LEU A 124 -2.95 -3.27 3.63
CA LEU A 124 -2.29 -4.40 2.98
C LEU A 124 -1.46 -5.16 4.01
N ALA A 125 -1.36 -6.47 3.85
CA ALA A 125 -0.42 -7.31 4.60
C ALA A 125 0.20 -8.35 3.67
N HIS A 126 1.51 -8.53 3.75
CA HIS A 126 2.25 -9.50 2.95
C HIS A 126 2.67 -10.69 3.81
N SER A 127 2.58 -11.90 3.26
CA SER A 127 3.16 -13.13 3.84
C SER A 127 3.48 -14.09 2.71
N ASP A 128 4.74 -14.50 2.60
CA ASP A 128 5.22 -15.44 1.60
C ASP A 128 4.87 -15.03 0.16
N ASP A 129 4.02 -15.79 -0.54
CA ASP A 129 3.55 -15.52 -1.89
C ASP A 129 2.19 -14.80 -1.92
N ARG A 130 1.67 -14.39 -0.75
CA ARG A 130 0.34 -13.83 -0.57
C ARG A 130 0.38 -12.37 -0.16
N LEU A 131 -0.52 -11.61 -0.76
CA LEU A 131 -0.83 -10.25 -0.36
C LEU A 131 -2.31 -10.14 -0.03
N PHE A 132 -2.61 -9.85 1.23
CA PHE A 132 -3.96 -9.60 1.71
C PHE A 132 -4.28 -8.12 1.57
N ALA A 133 -5.46 -7.81 1.06
CA ALA A 133 -5.96 -6.45 0.93
C ALA A 133 -7.34 -6.33 1.56
N ALA A 134 -7.53 -5.30 2.38
CA ALA A 134 -8.86 -4.86 2.76
C ALA A 134 -9.49 -4.13 1.58
N ASP A 135 -10.45 -4.79 0.91
CA ASP A 135 -11.23 -4.24 -0.20
C ASP A 135 -12.43 -3.47 0.39
N SER A 136 -12.14 -2.31 0.98
CA SER A 136 -12.98 -1.66 1.99
C SER A 136 -14.35 -1.19 1.51
N ASN A 137 -14.57 -0.94 0.22
CA ASN A 137 -15.92 -0.59 -0.25
C ASN A 137 -16.70 -1.80 -0.77
N ASN A 138 -16.09 -2.98 -0.81
CA ASN A 138 -16.74 -4.25 -1.11
C ASN A 138 -16.84 -5.15 0.14
N ASP A 139 -16.55 -4.60 1.32
CA ASP A 139 -16.69 -5.25 2.63
C ASP A 139 -16.10 -6.66 2.71
N ARG A 140 -14.89 -6.81 2.14
CA ARG A 140 -14.23 -8.11 2.03
C ARG A 140 -12.72 -8.00 2.12
N ILE A 141 -12.08 -9.14 2.35
CA ILE A 141 -10.64 -9.32 2.21
C ILE A 141 -10.36 -10.06 0.90
N VAL A 142 -9.46 -9.51 0.11
CA VAL A 142 -8.97 -10.14 -1.12
C VAL A 142 -7.56 -10.64 -0.89
N VAL A 143 -7.30 -11.90 -1.24
CA VAL A 143 -5.97 -12.52 -1.18
C VAL A 143 -5.44 -12.61 -2.61
N PHE A 144 -4.33 -11.93 -2.86
CA PHE A 144 -3.63 -11.97 -4.13
C PHE A 144 -2.40 -12.87 -4.06
N HIS A 145 -2.05 -13.49 -5.18
CA HIS A 145 -0.68 -13.93 -5.43
C HIS A 145 0.21 -12.68 -5.58
N ALA A 146 1.05 -12.40 -4.59
CA ALA A 146 1.76 -11.13 -4.43
C ALA A 146 2.60 -10.71 -5.67
N PRO A 147 3.35 -11.62 -6.33
CA PRO A 147 4.14 -11.26 -7.51
C PRO A 147 3.31 -10.76 -8.70
N THR A 148 2.11 -11.34 -8.91
CA THR A 148 1.30 -11.05 -10.12
C THR A 148 0.05 -10.22 -9.84
N LEU A 149 -0.33 -10.04 -8.56
CA LEU A 149 -1.59 -9.44 -8.13
C LEU A 149 -2.84 -10.09 -8.72
N ARG A 150 -2.77 -11.40 -9.03
CA ARG A 150 -3.94 -12.20 -9.39
C ARG A 150 -4.68 -12.62 -8.13
N VAL A 151 -6.00 -12.50 -8.13
CA VAL A 151 -6.85 -12.95 -7.01
C VAL A 151 -6.75 -14.47 -6.89
N GLN A 152 -6.40 -14.94 -5.69
CA GLN A 152 -6.41 -16.37 -5.32
C GLN A 152 -7.66 -16.71 -4.51
N GLN A 153 -8.06 -15.81 -3.62
CA GLN A 153 -9.20 -16.02 -2.72
C GLN A 153 -9.85 -14.70 -2.35
N THR A 154 -11.11 -14.77 -1.95
CA THR A 154 -11.81 -13.67 -1.31
C THR A 154 -12.69 -14.24 -0.20
N PHE A 155 -12.79 -13.54 0.92
CA PHE A 155 -13.69 -13.88 2.01
C PHE A 155 -14.19 -12.60 2.68
N GLY A 156 -15.35 -12.68 3.32
CA GLY A 156 -16.10 -11.49 3.73
C GLY A 156 -17.35 -11.24 2.90
N GLY A 157 -18.12 -10.28 3.34
CA GLY A 157 -19.31 -9.74 2.70
C GLY A 157 -19.94 -8.69 3.61
N SER A 158 -20.74 -7.78 3.07
CA SER A 158 -21.37 -6.73 3.87
C SER A 158 -22.28 -7.32 4.94
N GLY A 159 -22.10 -6.88 6.18
CA GLY A 159 -23.01 -7.22 7.27
C GLY A 159 -22.32 -7.24 8.64
N SER A 160 -22.92 -7.94 9.58
CA SER A 160 -22.50 -7.96 10.99
C SER A 160 -22.50 -9.36 11.62
N MET A 161 -22.75 -10.40 10.82
CA MET A 161 -22.68 -11.79 11.24
C MET A 161 -21.25 -12.34 11.12
N ASP A 162 -21.05 -13.57 11.60
CA ASP A 162 -19.76 -14.25 11.52
C ASP A 162 -19.29 -14.37 10.06
N GLY A 163 -18.08 -13.85 9.81
CA GLY A 163 -17.49 -13.83 8.46
C GLY A 163 -17.96 -12.68 7.57
N GLU A 164 -18.85 -11.81 8.05
CA GLU A 164 -19.20 -10.55 7.40
C GLU A 164 -18.32 -9.40 7.92
N PHE A 165 -18.20 -8.34 7.12
CA PHE A 165 -17.45 -7.14 7.46
C PHE A 165 -18.29 -5.89 7.16
N ASP A 166 -17.91 -4.80 7.82
CA ASP A 166 -18.34 -3.45 7.49
C ASP A 166 -17.08 -2.59 7.31
N ARG A 167 -16.77 -2.29 6.05
CA ARG A 167 -15.66 -1.43 5.63
C ARG A 167 -14.33 -1.76 6.31
N PRO A 168 -13.80 -2.99 6.14
CA PRO A 168 -12.54 -3.37 6.77
C PRO A 168 -11.44 -2.41 6.33
N ARG A 169 -10.60 -1.94 7.25
CA ARG A 169 -9.53 -0.96 6.95
C ARG A 169 -8.12 -1.48 7.18
N GLY A 170 -7.94 -2.33 8.20
CA GLY A 170 -6.64 -2.87 8.58
C GLY A 170 -6.58 -4.37 8.30
N VAL A 171 -5.42 -4.83 7.82
CA VAL A 171 -5.05 -6.25 7.77
C VAL A 171 -3.62 -6.33 8.25
N ALA A 172 -3.31 -7.36 9.03
CA ALA A 172 -1.96 -7.68 9.45
C ALA A 172 -1.77 -9.20 9.35
N THR A 173 -0.57 -9.62 9.03
CA THR A 173 -0.13 -11.02 9.07
C THR A 173 0.79 -11.19 10.27
N HIS A 174 0.79 -12.37 10.84
CA HIS A 174 1.77 -12.79 11.82
C HIS A 174 2.50 -13.99 11.25
N ALA A 175 3.83 -14.01 11.38
CA ALA A 175 4.56 -15.23 11.13
C ALA A 175 4.15 -16.24 12.20
N ALA A 176 3.64 -17.41 11.81
CA ALA A 176 3.40 -18.46 12.78
C ALA A 176 4.75 -18.83 13.42
N GLU A 177 4.86 -18.74 14.75
CA GLU A 177 5.94 -19.40 15.45
C GLU A 177 5.74 -20.91 15.27
N LEU A 178 6.73 -21.58 14.66
CA LEU A 178 6.80 -23.04 14.53
C LEU A 178 7.36 -23.66 15.82
#